data_AF-A0A0C9VUV9-F1
#
_entry.id   AF-A0A0C9VUV9-F1
#
_cell.length_a   1.000
_cell.length_b   1.000
_cell.length_c   1.000
_cell.angle_alpha   90.00
_cell.angle_beta   90.00
_cell.angle_gamma   90.00
#
_symmetry.space_group_name_H-M   'P 1'
#
loop_
_entity.id
_entity.type
_entity.pdbx_description
1 polymer ?
#
loop_
_entity_poly.entity_id
_entity_poly.type
_entity_poly.pdbx_seq_one_letter_code
_entity_poly.pdbx_strand_id
1 'polypeptide(L)' 'EILEEIISNIERPKDLLNLALASKLFKDIIIPNHIQLRVIRCNVYQDDFWKILIEKPILAANIRSL' A
#
# COMPACT_ATOMS: atom_id res chain seq x y z
N GLU A 1 13.35 7.08 -3.73
CA GLU A 1 12.70 8.34 -4.16
C GLU A 1 11.94 8.24 -5.48
N ILE A 2 12.52 8.42 -6.68
CA ILE A 2 11.72 8.48 -7.93
C ILE A 2 10.89 7.21 -8.17
N LEU A 3 11.47 6.02 -7.97
CA LEU A 3 10.76 4.76 -8.17
C LEU A 3 9.59 4.57 -7.18
N GLU A 4 9.76 5.00 -5.93
CA GLU A 4 8.69 4.92 -4.91
C GLU A 4 7.54 5.87 -5.26
N GLU A 5 7.84 7.05 -5.80
CA GLU A 5 6.83 8.01 -6.24
C GLU A 5 6.03 7.45 -7.43
N ILE A 6 6.72 6.84 -8.41
CA ILE A 6 6.06 6.15 -9.54
C ILE A 6 5.15 5.03 -9.02
N ILE A 7 5.64 4.19 -8.12
CA ILE A 7 4.90 3.07 -7.52
C ILE A 7 3.69 3.59 -6.72
N SER A 8 3.84 4.69 -5.99
CA SER A 8 2.76 5.32 -5.22
C SER A 8 1.58 5.72 -6.11
N ASN A 9 1.84 6.15 -7.35
CA ASN A 9 0.80 6.52 -8.33
C ASN A 9 0.02 5.33 -8.92
N ILE A 10 0.50 4.08 -8.76
CA ILE A 10 -0.22 2.90 -9.28
C ILE A 10 -1.35 2.51 -8.33
N GLU A 11 -2.59 2.81 -8.68
CA GLU A 11 -3.73 2.62 -7.77
C GLU A 11 -4.13 1.16 -7.54
N ARG A 12 -4.10 0.33 -8.60
CA ARG A 12 -4.64 -1.03 -8.54
C ARG A 12 -3.62 -1.98 -7.89
N PRO A 13 -4.00 -2.70 -6.81
CA PRO A 13 -3.10 -3.68 -6.18
C PRO A 13 -2.61 -4.78 -7.14
N LYS A 14 -3.44 -5.15 -8.12
CA LYS A 14 -3.08 -6.13 -9.15
C LYS A 14 -1.90 -5.67 -10.01
N ASP A 15 -1.86 -4.40 -10.37
CA ASP A 15 -0.79 -3.85 -11.22
C ASP A 15 0.53 -3.77 -10.44
N LEU A 16 0.46 -3.38 -9.17
CA LEU A 16 1.60 -3.42 -8.25
C LEU A 16 2.16 -4.83 -8.08
N LEU A 17 1.27 -5.82 -7.90
CA LEU A 17 1.69 -7.21 -7.79
C LEU A 17 2.37 -7.70 -9.07
N ASN A 18 1.80 -7.39 -10.24
CA ASN A 18 2.42 -7.72 -11.53
C ASN A 18 3.80 -7.07 -11.67
N LEU A 19 3.96 -5.82 -11.23
CA LEU A 19 5.23 -5.10 -11.27
C LEU A 19 6.27 -5.73 -10.32
N ALA A 20 5.85 -6.12 -9.13
CA ALA A 20 6.68 -6.83 -8.16
C ALA A 20 7.13 -8.21 -8.67
N LEU A 21 6.28 -8.89 -9.43
CA LEU A 21 6.61 -10.19 -10.05
C LEU A 21 7.57 -10.05 -11.24
N ALA A 22 7.60 -8.88 -11.89
CA ALA A 22 8.47 -8.62 -13.04
C ALA A 22 9.95 -8.39 -12.66
N SER A 23 10.25 -7.90 -11.46
CA SER A 23 11.62 -7.60 -11.03
C SER A 23 11.82 -7.71 -9.53
N LYS A 24 12.98 -8.23 -9.13
CA LYS A 24 13.39 -8.29 -7.72
C LYS A 24 13.52 -6.88 -7.10
N LEU A 25 14.01 -5.91 -7.87
CA LEU A 25 14.08 -4.51 -7.42
C LEU A 25 12.68 -3.96 -7.07
N PHE A 26 11.71 -4.20 -7.95
CA PHE A 26 10.35 -3.75 -7.71
C PHE A 26 9.69 -4.52 -6.59
N LYS A 27 9.96 -5.83 -6.46
CA LYS A 27 9.50 -6.63 -5.32
C LYS A 27 9.94 -6.04 -3.99
N ASP A 28 11.22 -5.67 -3.88
CA ASP A 28 11.81 -5.17 -2.63
C ASP A 28 11.28 -3.78 -2.24
N ILE A 29 10.82 -2.99 -3.22
CA ILE A 29 10.16 -1.70 -2.95
C ILE A 29 8.66 -1.90 -2.63
N ILE A 30 7.95 -2.69 -3.45
CA ILE A 30 6.49 -2.82 -3.40
C ILE A 30 6.03 -3.63 -2.18
N ILE A 31 6.75 -4.69 -1.82
CA ILE A 31 6.37 -5.61 -0.75
C ILE A 31 7.29 -5.37 0.45
N PRO A 32 6.75 -5.13 1.65
CA PRO A 32 5.33 -5.22 2.03
C PRO A 32 4.53 -3.92 1.90
N ASN A 33 5.18 -2.80 1.58
CA ASN A 33 4.68 -1.47 1.94
C ASN A 33 3.58 -0.92 1.02
N HIS A 34 3.57 -1.21 -0.28
CA HIS A 34 2.69 -0.53 -1.25
C HIS A 34 1.44 -1.33 -1.66
N ILE A 35 1.39 -2.63 -1.39
CA ILE A 35 0.23 -3.49 -1.71
C ILE A 35 -0.81 -3.40 -0.59
N GLN A 36 -0.37 -3.38 0.66
CA GLN A 36 -1.26 -3.37 1.82
C GLN A 36 -2.00 -2.03 1.91
N LEU A 37 -3.28 -2.10 2.32
CA LEU A 37 -4.09 -0.93 2.71
C LEU A 37 -4.40 0.08 1.59
N ARG A 38 -4.12 -0.24 0.32
CA ARG A 38 -4.60 0.52 -0.86
C ARG A 38 -6.13 0.66 -0.88
N VAL A 39 -6.82 -0.39 -0.48
CA VAL A 39 -8.28 -0.43 -0.35
C VAL A 39 -8.60 -0.94 1.04
N ILE A 40 -9.27 -0.12 1.83
CA ILE A 40 -9.80 -0.51 3.12
C ILE A 40 -11.17 -1.14 2.87
N ARG A 41 -11.41 -2.32 3.44
CA ARG A 41 -12.71 -3.02 3.37
C ARG A 41 -13.14 -3.54 4.74
N CYS A 42 -12.71 -2.86 5.80
CA CYS A 42 -13.06 -3.21 7.17
C CYS A 42 -14.28 -2.42 7.63
N ASN A 43 -14.89 -2.88 8.72
CA ASN A 43 -15.92 -2.12 9.40
C ASN A 43 -15.31 -0.84 9.98
N VAL A 44 -15.94 0.31 9.73
CA VAL A 44 -15.48 1.63 10.21
C VAL A 44 -15.41 1.69 11.74
N TYR A 45 -16.23 0.89 12.43
CA TYR A 45 -16.26 0.81 13.90
C TYR A 45 -15.12 -0.02 14.53
N GLN A 46 -14.15 -0.45 13.73
CA GLN A 46 -13.01 -1.22 14.24
C GLN A 46 -11.89 -0.27 14.70
N ASP A 47 -12.01 0.25 15.92
CA ASP A 47 -11.08 1.25 16.49
C ASP A 47 -9.61 0.81 16.46
N ASP A 48 -9.34 -0.47 16.65
CA ASP A 48 -7.98 -1.01 16.64
C ASP A 48 -7.30 -0.90 15.27
N PHE A 49 -8.07 -0.91 14.19
CA PHE A 49 -7.55 -0.73 12.84
C PHE A 49 -7.06 0.72 12.63
N TRP A 50 -7.83 1.70 13.08
CA TRP A 50 -7.45 3.11 13.01
C TRP A 50 -6.24 3.43 13.88
N LYS A 51 -6.11 2.80 15.05
CA LYS A 51 -4.89 2.92 15.89
C LYS A 51 -3.64 2.46 15.15
N ILE A 52 -3.70 1.33 14.43
CA ILE A 52 -2.56 0.82 13.64
C ILE A 52 -2.17 1.82 12.53
N LEU A 53 -3.15 2.46 11.88
CA LEU A 53 -2.88 3.48 10.86
C LEU A 53 -2.23 4.74 11.44
N ILE A 54 -2.63 5.14 12.66
CA ILE A 54 -1.99 6.26 13.40
C ILE A 54 -0.54 5.90 13.76
N GLU A 55 -0.30 4.68 14.24
CA GLU A 55 1.04 4.21 14.59
C GLU A 55 1.97 4.02 13.38
N LYS A 56 1.40 3.75 12.19
CA LYS A 56 2.15 3.48 10.96
C LYS A 56 1.68 4.41 9.82
N PRO A 57 2.12 5.68 9.82
CA PRO A 57 1.68 6.66 8.81
C PRO A 57 2.05 6.28 7.38
N ILE A 58 3.12 5.50 7.19
CA ILE A 58 3.51 4.97 5.87
C ILE A 58 2.41 4.11 5.27
N LEU A 59 1.68 3.34 6.09
CA LEU A 59 0.57 2.52 5.63
C LEU A 59 -0.66 3.36 5.29
N ALA A 60 -0.91 4.40 6.09
CA ALA A 60 -1.99 5.35 5.83
C ALA A 60 -1.77 6.13 4.52
N ALA A 61 -0.52 6.47 4.19
CA ALA A 61 -0.16 7.17 2.95
C ALA A 61 -0.50 6.39 1.67
N ASN A 62 -0.65 5.07 1.76
CA ASN A 62 -0.96 4.21 0.62
C ASN A 62 -2.46 4.01 0.37
N ILE A 63 -3.35 4.53 1.24
CA ILE A 63 -4.80 4.40 1.10
C ILE A 63 -5.28 5.18 -0.14
N ARG A 64 -6.06 4.51 -1.00
CA ARG A 64 -6.68 5.08 -2.20
C ARG A 64 -8.20 4.99 -2.19
N SER A 65 -8.77 4.02 -1.48
CA SER A 65 -10.22 3.87 -1.30
C SER A 65 -10.54 3.36 0.11
N LEU A 66 -11.67 3.84 0.65
CA LEU A 66 -12.33 3.33 1.84
C LEU A 66 -13.45 2.34 1.47
#